data_AF-X1AMV3-F1
#
_entry.id   AF-X1AMV3-F1
#
_cell.length_a   1.000
_cell.length_b   1.000
_cell.length_c   1.000
_cell.angle_alpha   90.00
_cell.angle_beta   90.00
_cell.angle_gamma   90.00
#
_symmetry.space_group_name_H-M   'P 1'
#
loop_
_entity.id
_entity.type
_entity.pdbx_description
1 polymer ?
#
loop_
_entity_poly.entity_id
_entity_poly.type
_entity_poly.pdbx_seq_one_letter_code
_entity_poly.pdbx_strand_id
1 'polypeptide(L)' 'MAEGNRQRYGQEMTEKLFQITSPYYTAGLIFRNDRCIKSAPIIHWMINQSLGYIRRYCNNKRFEIQLISKEDKDV' A
#
# COMPACT_ATOMS: atom_id res chain seq x y z
N MET A 1 4.96 -30.03 32.08
CA MET A 1 4.19 -28.77 31.92
C MET A 1 4.88 -28.01 30.80
N ALA A 2 4.45 -28.23 29.55
CA ALA A 2 5.15 -27.71 28.38
C ALA A 2 4.62 -26.31 28.02
N GLU A 3 5.55 -25.38 27.89
CA GLU A 3 5.35 -23.99 27.49
C GLU A 3 4.57 -23.90 26.17
N GLY A 4 3.43 -23.19 26.22
CA GLY A 4 2.63 -22.88 25.05
C GLY A 4 3.39 -21.92 24.13
N ASN A 5 3.94 -22.48 23.05
CA ASN A 5 4.49 -21.78 21.90
C ASN A 5 3.48 -20.74 21.37
N ARG A 6 3.57 -19.49 21.83
CA ARG A 6 2.90 -18.33 21.22
C ARG A 6 3.70 -17.88 20.01
N GLN A 7 3.68 -18.69 18.95
CA GLN A 7 4.04 -18.21 17.63
C GLN A 7 2.88 -17.34 17.11
N ARG A 8 2.83 -16.07 17.57
CA ARG A 8 2.15 -15.03 16.81
C ARG A 8 3.01 -14.81 15.58
N TYR A 9 2.68 -15.55 14.51
CA TYR A 9 3.18 -15.33 13.16
C TYR A 9 3.33 -13.82 12.94
N GLY A 10 4.58 -13.37 12.83
CA GLY A 10 4.87 -12.05 12.33
C GLY A 10 4.26 -11.98 10.95
N GLN A 11 3.16 -11.23 10.79
CA GLN A 11 2.80 -10.80 9.45
C GLN A 11 3.95 -9.91 9.02
N GLU A 12 4.79 -10.46 8.14
CA GLU A 12 5.80 -9.72 7.42
C GLU A 12 5.16 -8.39 7.00
N MET A 13 5.68 -7.29 7.54
CA MET A 13 5.20 -5.95 7.21
C MET A 13 5.72 -5.59 5.82
N THR A 14 5.31 -6.34 4.81
CA THR A 14 5.75 -6.16 3.43
C THR A 14 5.21 -4.83 2.93
N GLU A 15 6.13 -3.95 2.57
CA GLU A 15 5.79 -2.67 1.96
C GLU A 15 5.51 -2.91 0.48
N LYS A 16 4.36 -2.44 0.01
CA LYS A 16 3.91 -2.61 -1.37
C LYS A 16 3.92 -1.26 -2.06
N LEU A 17 4.70 -1.16 -3.13
CA LEU A 17 4.74 0.02 -3.99
C LEU A 17 3.67 -0.08 -5.06
N PHE A 18 2.75 0.87 -5.05
CA PHE A 18 1.74 1.06 -6.07
C PHE A 18 2.04 2.31 -6.88
N GLN A 19 1.63 2.29 -8.14
CA GLN A 19 1.64 3.43 -9.03
C GLN A 19 0.21 3.73 -9.45
N ILE A 20 -0.18 5.01 -9.35
CA ILE A 20 -1.40 5.53 -9.95
C ILE A 20 -1.02 6.28 -11.22
N THR A 21 -1.69 5.94 -12.32
CA THR A 21 -1.58 6.64 -13.60
C THR A 21 -2.90 7.35 -13.89
N SER A 22 -2.81 8.66 -14.07
CA SER A 22 -3.87 9.57 -14.47
C SER A 22 -3.48 10.21 -15.81
N PRO A 23 -4.43 10.74 -16.60
CA PRO A 23 -4.12 11.46 -17.83
C PRO A 23 -3.12 12.62 -17.65
N TYR A 24 -3.02 13.18 -16.44
CA TYR A 24 -2.22 14.37 -16.16
C TYR A 24 -0.97 14.11 -15.33
N TYR A 25 -0.89 12.96 -14.67
CA TYR A 25 0.23 12.66 -13.77
C TYR A 25 0.35 11.16 -13.51
N THR A 26 1.56 10.78 -13.11
CA THR A 26 1.87 9.46 -12.57
C THR A 26 2.41 9.64 -11.16
N ALA A 27 1.86 8.92 -10.18
CA ALA A 27 2.20 9.09 -8.78
C ALA A 27 2.42 7.76 -8.07
N GLY A 28 3.45 7.70 -7.22
CA GLY A 28 3.76 6.54 -6.39
C GLY A 28 3.04 6.58 -5.03
N LEU A 29 2.70 5.40 -4.52
CA LEU A 29 2.11 5.15 -3.21
C LEU A 29 2.78 3.95 -2.57
N ILE A 30 3.09 4.03 -1.29
CA ILE A 30 3.61 2.90 -0.53
C ILE A 30 2.58 2.51 0.52
N PHE A 31 2.17 1.25 0.48
CA PHE A 31 1.25 0.66 1.43
C PHE A 31 2.00 -0.27 2.36
N ARG A 32 1.65 -0.22 3.64
CA ARG A 32 2.06 -1.22 4.63
C ARG A 32 0.80 -1.91 5.14
N ASN A 33 0.75 -3.23 4.98
CA ASN A 33 -0.44 -4.05 5.18
C ASN A 33 -1.60 -3.62 4.25
N ASP A 34 -2.45 -2.70 4.71
CA ASP A 34 -3.58 -2.15 3.95
C ASP A 34 -3.64 -0.61 3.98
N ARG A 35 -2.73 0.05 4.71
CA ARG A 35 -2.72 1.53 4.83
C ARG A 35 -1.62 2.16 4.02
N CYS A 36 -1.94 3.25 3.34
CA CYS A 36 -0.96 4.10 2.69
C CYS A 36 -0.11 4.84 3.73
N ILE A 37 1.20 4.60 3.73
CA ILE A 37 2.16 5.23 4.65
C ILE A 37 2.94 6.36 4.00
N LYS A 38 3.14 6.30 2.68
CA LYS A 38 3.84 7.33 1.90
C LYS A 38 3.17 7.49 0.55
N SER A 39 3.21 8.71 0.03
CA SER A 39 2.61 9.05 -1.25
C SER A 39 3.38 10.19 -1.90
N ALA A 40 3.24 10.33 -3.22
CA ALA A 40 3.70 11.53 -3.91
C ALA A 40 2.96 12.79 -3.38
N PRO A 41 3.58 13.99 -3.41
CA PRO A 41 2.99 15.22 -2.86
C PRO A 41 1.62 15.58 -3.45
N ILE A 42 1.43 15.35 -4.76
CA ILE A 42 0.16 15.62 -5.48
C ILE A 42 -1.03 14.80 -4.94
N ILE A 43 -0.76 13.68 -4.29
CA ILE A 43 -1.76 12.78 -3.69
C ILE A 43 -1.50 12.57 -2.19
N HIS A 44 -0.88 13.56 -1.51
CA HIS A 44 -0.55 13.47 -0.08
C HIS A 44 -1.76 13.19 0.82
N TRP A 45 -2.95 13.62 0.41
CA TRP A 45 -4.21 13.35 1.11
C TRP A 45 -4.59 11.86 1.16
N MET A 46 -3.95 11.00 0.34
CA MET A 46 -4.16 9.55 0.36
C MET A 46 -3.42 8.84 1.51
N ILE A 47 -2.53 9.53 2.23
CA ILE A 47 -1.89 8.98 3.43
C ILE A 47 -2.95 8.61 4.47
N ASN A 48 -2.72 7.51 5.18
CA ASN A 48 -3.64 6.87 6.12
C ASN A 48 -4.95 6.30 5.54
N GLN A 49 -5.20 6.45 4.23
CA GLN A 49 -6.33 5.81 3.59
C GLN A 49 -6.05 4.31 3.34
N SER A 50 -7.12 3.52 3.33
CA SER A 50 -7.06 2.10 3.00
C SER A 50 -6.89 1.87 1.51
N LEU A 51 -6.29 0.74 1.12
CA LEU A 51 -6.14 0.35 -0.28
C LEU A 51 -7.51 0.23 -0.98
N GLY A 52 -8.51 -0.30 -0.28
CA GLY A 52 -9.88 -0.39 -0.79
C GLY A 52 -10.49 0.98 -1.12
N TYR A 53 -10.29 1.97 -0.25
CA TYR A 53 -10.77 3.33 -0.48
C TYR A 53 -10.06 3.98 -1.68
N ILE A 54 -8.73 3.87 -1.75
CA ILE A 54 -7.95 4.43 -2.85
C ILE A 54 -8.31 3.77 -4.18
N ARG A 55 -8.49 2.44 -4.22
CA ARG A 55 -8.96 1.73 -5.43
C ARG A 55 -10.33 2.22 -5.89
N ARG A 56 -11.27 2.41 -4.97
CA ARG A 56 -12.59 2.96 -5.29
C ARG A 56 -12.48 4.39 -5.84
N TYR A 57 -11.66 5.24 -5.24
CA TYR A 57 -11.41 6.59 -5.73
C TYR A 57 -10.83 6.59 -7.14
N CYS A 58 -9.80 5.76 -7.39
CA CYS A 58 -9.17 5.63 -8.70
C CYS A 58 -10.19 5.14 -9.74
N ASN A 59 -11.00 4.15 -9.42
CA ASN A 59 -12.05 3.64 -10.32
C ASN A 59 -13.08 4.74 -10.66
N ASN A 60 -13.59 5.47 -9.67
CA ASN A 60 -14.52 6.59 -9.89
C ASN A 60 -13.93 7.69 -10.78
N LYS A 61 -12.61 7.89 -10.73
CA LYS A 61 -11.88 8.89 -11.52
C LYS A 61 -11.32 8.34 -12.83
N ARG A 62 -11.52 7.05 -13.12
CA ARG A 62 -10.90 6.32 -14.25
C ARG A 62 -9.37 6.41 -14.26
N PHE A 63 -8.77 6.41 -13.09
CA PHE A 63 -7.31 6.30 -12.92
C PHE A 63 -6.91 4.84 -12.82
N GLU A 64 -5.78 4.50 -13.40
CA GLU A 64 -5.21 3.16 -13.32
C GLU A 64 -4.36 3.05 -12.05
N ILE A 65 -4.45 1.92 -11.35
CA ILE A 65 -3.61 1.62 -10.18
C ILE A 65 -2.97 0.25 -10.36
N GLN A 66 -1.64 0.21 -10.31
CA GLN A 66 -0.86 -1.01 -10.54
C GLN A 66 0.10 -1.24 -9.38
N LEU A 67 0.31 -2.52 -9.03
CA LEU A 67 1.32 -2.93 -8.05
C LEU A 67 2.65 -3.07 -8.80
N ILE A 68 3.64 -2.27 -8.43
CA ILE A 68 4.95 -2.25 -9.10
C ILE A 68 5.94 -3.18 -8.41
N SER A 69 5.93 -3.19 -7.08
CA SER A 69 6.81 -4.06 -6.31
C SER A 69 6.20 -4.43 -4.97
N LYS A 70 6.50 -5.66 -4.52
CA LYS A 70 6.41 -6.04 -3.11
C LYS A 70 7.85 -5.97 -2.63
N GLU A 71 8.22 -4.90 -1.94
CA GLU A 71 9.53 -4.90 -1.28
C GLU A 71 9.40 -5.82 -0.07
N ASP A 72 9.89 -7.04 -0.27
CA ASP A 72 10.24 -7.96 0.79
C ASP A 72 11.58 -7.50 1.33
N LYS A 73 11.55 -6.73 2.43
CA LYS A 73 12.78 -6.38 3.13
C LYS A 73 13.25 -7.60 3.91
N ASP A 74 13.95 -8.49 3.23
CA ASP A 74 14.83 -9.50 3.84
C ASP A 74 16.26 -8.94 3.82
N VAL A 75 16.60 -8.19 4.87
CA VAL A 75 17.96 -7.84 5.32
C VAL A 75 17.99 -7.83 6.84
#